data_AF-A0A3A5WSD0-F1
#
_entry.id   AF-A0A3A5WSD0-F1
#
_cell.length_a   1.000
_cell.length_b   1.000
_cell.length_c   1.000
_cell.angle_alpha   90.00
_cell.angle_beta   90.00
_cell.angle_gamma   90.00
#
_symmetry.space_group_name_H-M   'P 1'
#
loop_
_entity.id
_entity.type
_entity.pdbx_description
1 polymer ?
#
loop_
_entity_poly.entity_id
_entity_poly.type
_entity_poly.pdbx_seq_one_letter_code
_entity_poly.pdbx_strand_id
1 'polypeptide(L)'
;KIGLYLINVNITDITDESNYIENIGRKAAAEANNKALIDVANSDREGAIGVAAANRDRQIEVARNEAASAKGQKQAEADKRVFIQQQEATAVEGENVARADIARTNADLAEREAEALQRSEVARRQAQAEIERAQYTLESERLRAEEIAREEVAKSQIEIAAEAEAERQRRIARGAADATLARFQAEAEGVQAVLEAKAAGYRNLVESAGGDARAAATLLMVEKMEAIVEKQVEAISNLTIDKITVWDSGGNGGEGSSTSNFVSSLIKSLPPVHDVAAMAGVELPDYLGSIGTED
;
A
#
# COMPACT_ATOMS: atom_id res chain seq x y z
N LYS A 1 85.95 -99.55 -151.36
CA LYS A 1 85.74 -99.18 -149.93
C LYS A 1 87.01 -98.49 -149.47
N ILE A 2 87.00 -97.17 -149.32
CA ILE A 2 88.16 -96.39 -148.86
C ILE A 2 88.17 -96.47 -147.33
N GLY A 3 89.22 -97.07 -146.76
CA GLY A 3 89.37 -97.35 -145.33
C GLY A 3 89.85 -96.14 -144.54
N LEU A 4 88.94 -95.22 -144.23
CA LEU A 4 89.16 -94.11 -143.31
C LEU A 4 88.27 -94.32 -142.08
N TYR A 5 88.87 -94.32 -140.88
CA TYR A 5 88.16 -94.37 -139.60
C TYR A 5 88.22 -93.00 -138.94
N LEU A 6 87.05 -92.39 -138.72
CA LEU A 6 86.89 -91.16 -137.94
C LEU A 6 87.04 -91.52 -136.45
N ILE A 7 88.02 -90.97 -135.74
CA ILE A 7 88.23 -91.22 -134.30
C ILE A 7 87.59 -90.11 -133.46
N ASN A 8 87.72 -88.86 -133.90
CA ASN A 8 87.18 -87.70 -133.21
C ASN A 8 86.92 -86.60 -134.25
N VAL A 9 85.71 -86.03 -134.21
CA VAL A 9 85.34 -84.81 -134.93
C VAL A 9 85.15 -83.74 -133.89
N ASN A 10 86.08 -82.79 -133.84
CA ASN A 10 85.89 -81.56 -133.09
C ASN A 10 85.35 -80.52 -134.05
N ILE A 11 84.11 -80.08 -133.78
CA ILE A 11 83.53 -78.95 -134.50
C ILE A 11 84.16 -77.70 -133.92
N THR A 12 84.96 -77.00 -134.72
CA THR A 12 85.70 -75.81 -134.31
C THR A 12 84.87 -74.54 -134.47
N ASP A 13 84.14 -74.42 -135.59
CA ASP A 13 83.23 -73.32 -135.84
C ASP A 13 81.91 -73.83 -136.46
N ILE A 14 80.80 -73.30 -135.96
CA ILE A 14 79.45 -73.53 -136.49
C ILE A 14 78.94 -72.19 -137.02
N THR A 15 78.77 -72.06 -138.32
CA THR A 15 78.26 -70.87 -138.98
C THR A 15 76.95 -71.19 -139.70
N ASP A 16 75.96 -70.33 -139.56
CA ASP A 16 74.64 -70.46 -140.20
C ASP A 16 74.43 -69.33 -141.21
N GLU A 17 73.85 -69.64 -142.38
CA GLU A 17 73.50 -68.65 -143.41
C GLU A 17 72.26 -67.82 -143.01
N SER A 18 71.45 -68.28 -142.05
CA SER A 18 70.16 -67.67 -141.67
C SER A 18 70.16 -66.87 -140.35
N ASN A 19 71.31 -66.40 -139.87
CA ASN A 19 71.44 -65.61 -138.63
C ASN A 19 70.76 -66.24 -137.38
N TYR A 20 70.45 -67.54 -137.38
CA TYR A 20 69.61 -68.17 -136.35
C TYR A 20 70.32 -68.30 -135.01
N ILE A 21 71.60 -68.69 -135.02
CA ILE A 21 72.42 -68.88 -133.81
C ILE A 21 72.65 -67.55 -133.09
N GLU A 22 72.93 -66.47 -133.83
CA GLU A 22 73.08 -65.13 -133.25
C GLU A 22 71.77 -64.66 -132.60
N ASN A 23 70.63 -64.89 -133.26
CA ASN A 23 69.31 -64.54 -132.72
C ASN A 23 68.92 -65.36 -131.48
N ILE A 24 69.27 -66.65 -131.41
CA ILE A 24 69.09 -67.48 -130.20
C ILE A 24 69.98 -66.97 -129.06
N GLY A 25 71.23 -66.61 -129.34
CA GLY A 25 72.15 -66.04 -128.34
C GLY A 25 71.64 -64.70 -127.80
N ARG A 26 71.20 -63.80 -128.69
CA ARG A 26 70.60 -62.51 -128.30
C ARG A 26 69.30 -62.72 -127.51
N LYS A 27 68.46 -63.70 -127.86
CA LYS A 27 67.24 -64.05 -127.13
C LYS A 27 67.55 -64.60 -125.73
N ALA A 28 68.47 -65.56 -125.61
CA ALA A 28 68.86 -66.13 -124.33
C ALA A 28 69.50 -65.09 -123.39
N ALA A 29 70.35 -64.20 -123.93
CA ALA A 29 70.92 -63.09 -123.17
C ALA A 29 69.85 -62.08 -122.71
N ALA A 30 68.88 -61.75 -123.58
CA ALA A 30 67.76 -60.88 -123.21
C ALA A 30 66.83 -61.53 -122.17
N GLU A 31 66.56 -62.84 -122.27
CA GLU A 31 65.79 -63.59 -121.28
C GLU A 31 66.50 -63.64 -119.92
N ALA A 32 67.81 -63.89 -119.90
CA ALA A 32 68.60 -63.87 -118.67
C ALA A 32 68.62 -62.49 -118.01
N ASN A 33 68.81 -61.42 -118.79
CA ASN A 33 68.77 -60.04 -118.29
C ASN A 33 67.39 -59.65 -117.77
N ASN A 34 66.31 -60.00 -118.49
CA ASN A 34 64.95 -59.76 -118.02
C ASN A 34 64.65 -60.53 -116.74
N LYS A 35 65.09 -61.78 -116.64
CA LYS A 35 64.92 -62.58 -115.43
C LYS A 35 65.65 -61.98 -114.24
N ALA A 36 66.90 -61.54 -114.41
CA ALA A 36 67.66 -60.83 -113.38
C ALA A 36 67.00 -59.50 -112.98
N LEU A 37 66.49 -58.73 -113.94
CA LEU A 37 65.74 -57.50 -113.67
C LEU A 37 64.45 -57.77 -112.88
N ILE A 38 63.72 -58.84 -113.20
CA ILE A 38 62.53 -59.27 -112.48
C ILE A 38 62.88 -59.68 -111.04
N ASP A 39 63.97 -60.43 -110.85
CA ASP A 39 64.40 -60.89 -109.52
C ASP A 39 64.86 -59.72 -108.63
N VAL A 40 65.60 -58.76 -109.19
CA VAL A 40 65.98 -57.52 -108.50
C VAL A 40 64.73 -56.71 -108.14
N ALA A 41 63.81 -56.50 -109.08
CA ALA A 41 62.57 -55.76 -108.81
C ALA A 41 61.67 -56.45 -107.79
N ASN A 42 61.66 -57.78 -107.75
CA ASN A 42 60.95 -58.56 -106.73
C ASN A 42 61.60 -58.41 -105.35
N SER A 43 62.93 -58.48 -105.28
CA SER A 43 63.69 -58.30 -104.04
C SER A 43 63.53 -56.88 -103.47
N ASP A 44 63.59 -55.85 -104.34
CA ASP A 44 63.35 -54.46 -103.96
C ASP A 44 61.92 -54.25 -103.46
N ARG A 45 60.94 -54.89 -104.11
CA ARG A 45 59.53 -54.86 -103.67
C ARG A 45 59.35 -55.52 -102.31
N GLU A 46 59.92 -56.70 -102.09
CA GLU A 46 59.86 -57.40 -100.80
C GLU A 46 60.57 -56.61 -99.70
N GLY A 47 61.73 -56.03 -99.99
CA GLY A 47 62.45 -55.15 -99.08
C GLY A 47 61.62 -53.92 -98.69
N ALA A 48 61.00 -53.25 -99.67
CA ALA A 48 60.13 -52.10 -99.43
C ALA A 48 58.87 -52.49 -98.61
N ILE A 49 58.27 -53.66 -98.88
CA ILE A 49 57.13 -54.18 -98.11
C ILE A 49 57.55 -54.49 -96.67
N GLY A 50 58.71 -55.12 -96.47
CA GLY A 50 59.25 -55.43 -95.15
C GLY A 50 59.50 -54.17 -94.32
N VAL A 51 60.12 -53.15 -94.91
CA VAL A 51 60.34 -51.84 -94.28
C VAL A 51 59.00 -51.16 -93.94
N ALA A 52 58.03 -51.16 -94.87
CA ALA A 52 56.71 -50.58 -94.64
C ALA A 52 55.93 -51.31 -93.53
N ALA A 53 56.01 -52.64 -93.47
CA ALA A 53 55.40 -53.45 -92.43
C ALA A 53 56.02 -53.17 -91.06
N ALA A 54 57.35 -53.19 -90.96
CA ALA A 54 58.06 -52.88 -89.70
C ALA A 54 57.75 -51.46 -89.19
N ASN A 55 57.69 -50.47 -90.10
CA ASN A 55 57.32 -49.11 -89.75
C ASN A 55 55.87 -49.00 -89.24
N ARG A 56 54.93 -49.71 -89.89
CA ARG A 56 53.53 -49.76 -89.47
C ARG A 56 53.40 -50.39 -88.08
N ASP A 57 54.05 -51.53 -87.86
CA ASP A 57 53.98 -52.25 -86.58
C ASP A 57 54.59 -51.41 -85.45
N ARG A 58 55.73 -50.76 -85.71
CA ARG A 58 56.34 -49.80 -84.78
C ARG A 58 55.37 -48.67 -84.43
N GLN A 59 54.70 -48.06 -85.42
CA GLN A 59 53.75 -46.98 -85.16
C GLN A 59 52.53 -47.45 -84.35
N ILE A 60 52.01 -48.64 -84.65
CA ILE A 60 50.88 -49.23 -83.91
C ILE A 60 51.27 -49.47 -82.45
N GLU A 61 52.43 -50.07 -82.20
CA GLU A 61 52.89 -50.37 -80.85
C GLU A 61 53.21 -49.10 -80.04
N VAL A 62 53.84 -48.09 -80.66
CA VAL A 62 54.05 -46.80 -80.01
C VAL A 62 52.72 -46.15 -79.65
N ALA A 63 51.77 -46.07 -80.60
CA ALA A 63 50.46 -45.48 -80.36
C ALA A 63 49.65 -46.24 -79.28
N ARG A 64 49.75 -47.58 -79.23
CA ARG A 64 49.13 -48.40 -78.17
C ARG A 64 49.71 -48.09 -76.79
N ASN A 65 51.03 -48.02 -76.67
CA ASN A 65 51.70 -47.73 -75.40
C ASN A 65 51.42 -46.30 -74.92
N GLU A 66 51.39 -45.32 -75.83
CA GLU A 66 50.98 -43.94 -75.53
C GLU A 66 49.52 -43.88 -75.05
N ALA A 67 48.60 -44.56 -75.75
CA ALA A 67 47.20 -44.62 -75.35
C ALA A 67 47.01 -45.31 -73.99
N ALA A 68 47.73 -46.40 -73.72
CA ALA A 68 47.72 -47.09 -72.43
C ALA A 68 48.26 -46.19 -71.30
N SER A 69 49.36 -45.48 -71.56
CA SER A 69 49.95 -44.54 -70.60
C SER A 69 49.01 -43.38 -70.29
N ALA A 70 48.40 -42.79 -71.31
CA ALA A 70 47.42 -41.71 -71.14
C ALA A 70 46.19 -42.18 -70.35
N LYS A 71 45.69 -43.39 -70.61
CA LYS A 71 44.60 -44.00 -69.82
C LYS A 71 45.00 -44.21 -68.37
N GLY A 72 46.19 -44.76 -68.11
CA GLY A 72 46.71 -44.96 -66.75
C GLY A 72 46.88 -43.65 -65.99
N GLN A 73 47.43 -42.62 -66.64
CA GLN A 73 47.55 -41.28 -66.06
C GLN A 73 46.18 -40.69 -65.71
N LYS A 74 45.20 -40.80 -66.62
CA LYS A 74 43.84 -40.29 -66.37
C LYS A 74 43.10 -41.06 -65.29
N GLN A 75 43.32 -42.38 -65.20
CA GLN A 75 42.76 -43.18 -64.13
C GLN A 75 43.36 -42.79 -62.77
N ALA A 76 44.69 -42.66 -62.66
CA ALA A 76 45.35 -42.20 -61.44
C ALA A 76 44.92 -40.78 -61.03
N GLU A 77 44.73 -39.87 -62.00
CA GLU A 77 44.23 -38.52 -61.75
C GLU A 77 42.78 -38.54 -61.24
N ALA A 78 41.92 -39.39 -61.81
CA ALA A 78 40.55 -39.57 -61.36
C ALA A 78 40.50 -40.16 -59.94
N ASP A 79 41.27 -41.23 -59.67
CA ASP A 79 41.33 -41.88 -58.35
C ASP A 79 41.83 -40.89 -57.29
N LYS A 80 42.85 -40.09 -57.62
CA LYS A 80 43.34 -39.02 -56.74
C LYS A 80 42.25 -37.99 -56.45
N ARG A 81 41.50 -37.53 -57.46
CA ARG A 81 40.42 -36.57 -57.27
C ARG A 81 39.30 -37.15 -56.39
N VAL A 82 38.88 -38.38 -56.65
CA VAL A 82 37.87 -39.07 -55.85
C VAL A 82 38.33 -39.19 -54.40
N PHE A 83 39.57 -39.63 -54.17
CA PHE A 83 40.12 -39.75 -52.82
C PHE A 83 40.16 -38.41 -52.09
N ILE A 84 40.65 -37.34 -52.74
CA ILE A 84 40.69 -36.00 -52.13
C ILE A 84 39.28 -35.52 -51.79
N GLN A 85 38.33 -35.63 -52.73
CA GLN A 85 36.94 -35.21 -52.51
C GLN A 85 36.26 -36.03 -51.40
N GLN A 86 36.56 -37.33 -51.30
CA GLN A 86 36.06 -38.17 -50.22
C GLN A 86 36.58 -37.69 -48.86
N GLN A 87 37.88 -37.39 -48.75
CA GLN A 87 38.48 -36.87 -47.52
C GLN A 87 37.95 -35.48 -47.15
N GLU A 88 37.78 -34.60 -48.14
CA GLU A 88 37.15 -33.29 -47.94
C GLU A 88 35.71 -33.44 -47.45
N ALA A 89 34.92 -34.37 -48.02
CA ALA A 89 33.55 -34.62 -47.57
C ALA A 89 33.50 -35.09 -46.10
N THR A 90 34.38 -36.03 -45.71
CA THR A 90 34.46 -36.48 -44.32
C THR A 90 34.93 -35.37 -43.37
N ALA A 91 35.88 -34.52 -43.80
CA ALA A 91 36.32 -33.38 -43.01
C ALA A 91 35.18 -32.38 -42.79
N VAL A 92 34.42 -32.05 -43.85
CA VAL A 92 33.26 -31.15 -43.78
C VAL A 92 32.15 -31.73 -42.90
N GLU A 93 31.91 -33.05 -42.97
CA GLU A 93 30.96 -33.73 -42.09
C GLU A 93 31.37 -33.59 -40.62
N GLY A 94 32.66 -33.87 -40.30
CA GLY A 94 33.21 -33.68 -38.95
C GLY A 94 33.10 -32.24 -38.45
N GLU A 95 33.40 -31.26 -39.30
CA GLU A 95 33.24 -29.84 -38.97
C GLU A 95 31.79 -29.47 -38.69
N ASN A 96 30.84 -29.99 -39.48
CA ASN A 96 29.42 -29.73 -39.27
C ASN A 96 28.90 -30.34 -37.96
N VAL A 97 29.33 -31.57 -37.63
CA VAL A 97 29.02 -32.20 -36.34
C VAL A 97 29.58 -31.37 -35.19
N ALA A 98 30.85 -30.96 -35.27
CA ALA A 98 31.46 -30.11 -34.24
C ALA A 98 30.72 -28.77 -34.10
N ARG A 99 30.32 -28.13 -35.21
CA ARG A 99 29.52 -26.89 -35.18
C ARG A 99 28.15 -27.11 -34.55
N ALA A 100 27.49 -28.22 -34.86
CA ALA A 100 26.20 -28.57 -34.25
C ALA A 100 26.34 -28.80 -32.74
N ASP A 101 27.40 -29.48 -32.31
CA ASP A 101 27.69 -29.71 -30.89
C ASP A 101 28.00 -28.42 -30.14
N ILE A 102 28.78 -27.51 -30.75
CA ILE A 102 29.03 -26.16 -30.21
C ILE A 102 27.73 -25.38 -30.10
N ALA A 103 26.88 -25.40 -31.12
CA ALA A 103 25.59 -24.70 -31.09
C ALA A 103 24.67 -25.24 -29.98
N ARG A 104 24.61 -26.57 -29.82
CA ARG A 104 23.84 -27.23 -28.76
C ARG A 104 24.37 -26.86 -27.37
N THR A 105 25.68 -26.97 -27.15
CA THR A 105 26.29 -26.63 -25.85
C THR A 105 26.11 -25.15 -25.50
N ASN A 106 26.19 -24.25 -26.48
CA ASN A 106 25.88 -22.84 -26.28
C ASN A 106 24.40 -22.60 -25.96
N ALA A 107 23.48 -23.32 -26.61
CA ALA A 107 22.06 -23.24 -26.30
C ALA A 107 21.76 -23.73 -24.87
N ASP A 108 22.33 -24.87 -24.47
CA ASP A 108 22.20 -25.40 -23.10
C ASP A 108 22.80 -24.43 -22.05
N LEU A 109 23.93 -23.80 -22.37
CA LEU A 109 24.52 -22.78 -21.51
C LEU A 109 23.59 -21.58 -21.35
N ALA A 110 23.05 -21.07 -22.45
CA ALA A 110 22.12 -19.93 -22.43
C ALA A 110 20.82 -20.25 -21.66
N GLU A 111 20.29 -21.47 -21.78
CA GLU A 111 19.12 -21.92 -21.01
C GLU A 111 19.42 -21.94 -19.50
N ARG A 112 20.57 -22.50 -19.11
CA ARG A 112 20.99 -22.53 -17.70
C ARG A 112 21.26 -21.13 -17.13
N GLU A 113 21.86 -20.25 -17.92
CA GLU A 113 22.07 -18.85 -17.54
C GLU A 113 20.73 -18.12 -17.35
N ALA A 114 19.78 -18.29 -18.28
CA ALA A 114 18.45 -17.71 -18.17
C ALA A 114 17.68 -18.24 -16.95
N GLU A 115 17.76 -19.55 -16.67
CA GLU A 115 17.14 -20.15 -15.49
C GLU A 115 17.79 -19.63 -14.19
N ALA A 116 19.11 -19.52 -14.15
CA ALA A 116 19.84 -18.97 -13.01
C ALA A 116 19.47 -17.50 -12.75
N LEU A 117 19.35 -16.69 -13.80
CA LEU A 117 18.89 -15.30 -13.73
C LEU A 117 17.45 -15.23 -13.22
N GLN A 118 16.53 -16.01 -13.78
CA GLN A 118 15.14 -16.06 -13.34
C GLN A 118 15.04 -16.44 -11.85
N ARG A 119 15.77 -17.48 -11.42
CA ARG A 119 15.81 -17.88 -10.00
C ARG A 119 16.39 -16.76 -9.12
N SER A 120 17.44 -16.09 -9.57
CA SER A 120 18.05 -14.95 -8.85
C SER A 120 17.06 -13.78 -8.72
N GLU A 121 16.36 -13.42 -9.78
CA GLU A 121 15.37 -12.35 -9.78
C GLU A 121 14.18 -12.67 -8.90
N VAL A 122 13.65 -13.90 -8.97
CA VAL A 122 12.55 -14.34 -8.11
C VAL A 122 12.98 -14.27 -6.64
N ALA A 123 14.17 -14.77 -6.29
CA ALA A 123 14.69 -14.68 -4.93
C ALA A 123 14.86 -13.22 -4.47
N ARG A 124 15.40 -12.33 -5.32
CA ARG A 124 15.53 -10.90 -5.02
C ARG A 124 14.17 -10.23 -4.82
N ARG A 125 13.19 -10.52 -5.67
CA ARG A 125 11.82 -9.97 -5.56
C ARG A 125 11.10 -10.48 -4.33
N GLN A 126 11.26 -11.75 -3.98
CA GLN A 126 10.71 -12.33 -2.76
C GLN A 126 11.33 -11.68 -1.52
N ALA A 127 12.66 -11.58 -1.45
CA ALA A 127 13.35 -10.90 -0.35
C ALA A 127 12.93 -9.43 -0.23
N GLN A 128 12.81 -8.71 -1.35
CA GLN A 128 12.33 -7.33 -1.37
C GLN A 128 10.89 -7.21 -0.87
N ALA A 129 9.99 -8.10 -1.31
CA ALA A 129 8.61 -8.12 -0.85
C ALA A 129 8.49 -8.46 0.64
N GLU A 130 9.36 -9.31 1.18
CA GLU A 130 9.43 -9.59 2.62
C GLU A 130 9.91 -8.37 3.41
N ILE A 131 10.95 -7.66 2.93
CA ILE A 131 11.42 -6.42 3.53
C ILE A 131 10.31 -5.36 3.53
N GLU A 132 9.63 -5.18 2.40
CA GLU A 132 8.52 -4.22 2.27
C GLU A 132 7.35 -4.58 3.17
N ARG A 133 6.99 -5.87 3.28
CA ARG A 133 5.96 -6.33 4.23
C ARG A 133 6.35 -6.04 5.67
N ALA A 134 7.61 -6.31 6.04
CA ALA A 134 8.10 -6.04 7.39
C ALA A 134 8.10 -4.54 7.72
N GLN A 135 8.48 -3.68 6.75
CA GLN A 135 8.40 -2.23 6.89
C GLN A 135 6.95 -1.75 7.01
N TYR A 136 6.05 -2.29 6.17
CA TYR A 136 4.63 -1.96 6.23
C TYR A 136 4.00 -2.36 7.57
N THR A 137 4.30 -3.54 8.09
CA THR A 137 3.79 -3.97 9.40
C THR A 137 4.30 -3.04 10.51
N LEU A 138 5.61 -2.74 10.52
CA LEU A 138 6.21 -1.82 11.48
C LEU A 138 5.56 -0.43 11.42
N GLU A 139 5.36 0.11 10.21
CA GLU A 139 4.74 1.42 10.02
C GLU A 139 3.26 1.41 10.43
N SER A 140 2.52 0.34 10.11
CA SER A 140 1.13 0.18 10.54
C SER A 140 0.98 0.10 12.05
N GLU A 141 1.91 -0.57 12.74
CA GLU A 141 1.96 -0.65 14.20
C GLU A 141 2.30 0.71 14.80
N ARG A 142 3.26 1.45 14.21
CA ARG A 142 3.62 2.81 14.61
C ARG A 142 2.42 3.76 14.50
N LEU A 143 1.72 3.74 13.36
CA LEU A 143 0.53 4.57 13.14
C LEU A 143 -0.60 4.21 14.10
N ARG A 144 -0.85 2.92 14.35
CA ARG A 144 -1.84 2.48 15.36
C ARG A 144 -1.46 2.94 16.77
N ALA A 145 -0.18 2.81 17.16
CA ALA A 145 0.29 3.28 18.46
C ALA A 145 0.15 4.81 18.58
N GLU A 146 0.41 5.57 17.51
CA GLU A 146 0.19 7.02 17.48
C GLU A 146 -1.29 7.39 17.58
N GLU A 147 -2.17 6.69 16.88
CA GLU A 147 -3.62 6.89 16.94
C GLU A 147 -4.17 6.61 18.35
N ILE A 148 -3.78 5.47 18.95
CA ILE A 148 -4.13 5.12 20.33
C ILE A 148 -3.61 6.18 21.31
N ALA A 149 -2.37 6.64 21.15
CA ALA A 149 -1.80 7.68 22.01
C ALA A 149 -2.56 9.01 21.87
N ARG A 150 -2.99 9.39 20.64
CA ARG A 150 -3.81 10.58 20.42
C ARG A 150 -5.19 10.46 21.08
N GLU A 151 -5.84 9.31 20.95
CA GLU A 151 -7.13 9.04 21.61
C GLU A 151 -7.01 9.04 23.13
N GLU A 152 -5.95 8.46 23.68
CA GLU A 152 -5.70 8.44 25.13
C GLU A 152 -5.39 9.83 25.68
N VAL A 153 -4.61 10.64 24.94
CA VAL A 153 -4.42 12.06 25.26
C VAL A 153 -5.76 12.81 25.22
N ALA A 154 -6.59 12.62 24.18
CA ALA A 154 -7.89 13.27 24.09
C ALA A 154 -8.82 12.87 25.26
N LYS A 155 -8.86 11.57 25.61
CA LYS A 155 -9.60 11.07 26.77
C LYS A 155 -9.12 11.71 28.06
N SER A 156 -7.80 11.75 28.29
CA SER A 156 -7.21 12.37 29.48
C SER A 156 -7.51 13.86 29.56
N GLN A 157 -7.52 14.58 28.43
CA GLN A 157 -7.91 15.99 28.40
C GLN A 157 -9.37 16.20 28.80
N ILE A 158 -10.28 15.35 28.33
CA ILE A 158 -11.70 15.40 28.70
C ILE A 158 -11.89 15.09 30.18
N GLU A 159 -11.22 14.07 30.71
CA GLU A 159 -11.27 13.71 32.14
C GLU A 159 -10.74 14.85 33.02
N ILE A 160 -9.56 15.41 32.69
CA ILE A 160 -8.97 16.54 33.41
C ILE A 160 -9.88 17.78 33.32
N ALA A 161 -10.45 18.07 32.16
CA ALA A 161 -11.37 19.20 31.98
C ALA A 161 -12.65 19.02 32.82
N ALA A 162 -13.25 17.83 32.81
CA ALA A 162 -14.42 17.51 33.61
C ALA A 162 -14.11 17.59 35.12
N GLU A 163 -12.97 17.09 35.56
CA GLU A 163 -12.52 17.17 36.95
C GLU A 163 -12.24 18.63 37.36
N ALA A 164 -11.60 19.41 36.50
CA ALA A 164 -11.35 20.83 36.73
C ALA A 164 -12.65 21.63 36.84
N GLU A 165 -13.65 21.34 36.00
CA GLU A 165 -14.98 21.96 36.09
C GLU A 165 -15.71 21.57 37.37
N ALA A 166 -15.68 20.29 37.74
CA ALA A 166 -16.28 19.80 38.99
C ALA A 166 -15.63 20.47 40.21
N GLU A 167 -14.32 20.55 40.25
CA GLU A 167 -13.59 21.18 41.35
C GLU A 167 -13.80 22.72 41.39
N ARG A 168 -13.94 23.36 40.22
CA ARG A 168 -14.33 24.77 40.13
C ARG A 168 -15.72 24.98 40.74
N GLN A 169 -16.70 24.16 40.37
CA GLN A 169 -18.05 24.23 40.91
C GLN A 169 -18.07 23.99 42.43
N ARG A 170 -17.32 23.00 42.93
CA ARG A 170 -17.17 22.76 44.37
C ARG A 170 -16.58 23.96 45.10
N ARG A 171 -15.53 24.58 44.56
CA ARG A 171 -14.94 25.79 45.16
C ARG A 171 -15.90 26.97 45.16
N ILE A 172 -16.64 27.19 44.08
CA ILE A 172 -17.66 28.25 44.02
C ILE A 172 -18.77 27.98 45.04
N ALA A 173 -19.28 26.74 45.12
CA ALA A 173 -20.33 26.37 46.06
C ALA A 173 -19.87 26.51 47.53
N ARG A 174 -18.63 26.11 47.85
CA ARG A 174 -18.03 26.34 49.17
C ARG A 174 -17.87 27.82 49.48
N GLY A 175 -17.31 28.60 48.55
CA GLY A 175 -17.16 30.05 48.74
C GLY A 175 -18.51 30.76 48.93
N ALA A 176 -19.55 30.33 48.20
CA ALA A 176 -20.91 30.83 48.40
C ALA A 176 -21.48 30.43 49.76
N ALA A 177 -21.30 29.17 50.18
CA ALA A 177 -21.72 28.70 51.50
C ALA A 177 -21.02 29.47 52.62
N ASP A 178 -19.71 29.63 52.55
CA ASP A 178 -18.90 30.37 53.51
C ASP A 178 -19.33 31.85 53.57
N ALA A 179 -19.59 32.48 52.41
CA ALA A 179 -20.10 33.84 52.36
C ALA A 179 -21.51 33.98 52.99
N THR A 180 -22.41 33.02 52.75
CA THR A 180 -23.74 33.04 53.37
C THR A 180 -23.67 32.82 54.88
N LEU A 181 -22.81 31.90 55.34
CA LEU A 181 -22.59 31.63 56.76
C LEU A 181 -21.99 32.86 57.45
N ALA A 182 -20.97 33.49 56.86
CA ALA A 182 -20.38 34.72 57.40
C ALA A 182 -21.41 35.86 57.48
N ARG A 183 -22.28 36.00 56.47
CA ARG A 183 -23.35 37.01 56.50
C ARG A 183 -24.35 36.73 57.62
N PHE A 184 -24.81 35.48 57.77
CA PHE A 184 -25.75 35.12 58.84
C PHE A 184 -25.13 35.22 60.23
N GLN A 185 -23.84 34.90 60.39
CA GLN A 185 -23.13 35.11 61.65
C GLN A 185 -23.03 36.60 61.99
N ALA A 186 -22.63 37.44 61.03
CA ALA A 186 -22.56 38.89 61.24
C ALA A 186 -23.95 39.50 61.56
N GLU A 187 -25.01 39.03 60.90
CA GLU A 187 -26.39 39.43 61.22
C GLU A 187 -26.79 38.96 62.62
N ALA A 188 -26.49 37.71 62.99
CA ALA A 188 -26.80 37.16 64.30
C ALA A 188 -26.06 37.90 65.43
N GLU A 189 -24.77 38.15 65.27
CA GLU A 189 -23.96 38.94 66.20
C GLU A 189 -24.46 40.38 66.31
N GLY A 190 -24.80 41.01 65.18
CA GLY A 190 -25.38 42.36 65.17
C GLY A 190 -26.71 42.43 65.91
N VAL A 191 -27.62 41.47 65.66
CA VAL A 191 -28.90 41.38 66.36
C VAL A 191 -28.69 41.10 67.85
N GLN A 192 -27.78 40.19 68.21
CA GLN A 192 -27.46 39.89 69.59
C GLN A 192 -26.93 41.13 70.32
N ALA A 193 -26.00 41.87 69.72
CA ALA A 193 -25.46 43.09 70.29
C ALA A 193 -26.55 44.17 70.50
N VAL A 194 -27.48 44.33 69.54
CA VAL A 194 -28.63 45.24 69.69
C VAL A 194 -29.56 44.78 70.82
N LEU A 195 -29.84 43.48 70.93
CA LEU A 195 -30.68 42.93 72.00
C LEU A 195 -30.02 43.06 73.38
N GLU A 196 -28.72 42.82 73.47
CA GLU A 196 -27.95 42.97 74.70
C GLU A 196 -27.87 44.43 75.14
N ALA A 197 -27.65 45.37 74.21
CA ALA A 197 -27.70 46.80 74.46
C ALA A 197 -29.10 47.24 74.94
N LYS A 198 -30.18 46.72 74.32
CA LYS A 198 -31.55 46.96 74.79
C LYS A 198 -31.79 46.39 76.19
N ALA A 199 -31.34 45.17 76.46
CA ALA A 199 -31.47 44.53 77.77
C ALA A 199 -30.70 45.32 78.85
N ALA A 200 -29.50 45.80 78.53
CA ALA A 200 -28.73 46.69 79.40
C ALA A 200 -29.44 48.03 79.63
N GLY A 201 -30.00 48.63 78.58
CA GLY A 201 -30.82 49.85 78.68
C GLY A 201 -32.04 49.66 79.58
N TYR A 202 -32.77 48.55 79.43
CA TYR A 202 -33.90 48.21 80.30
C TYR A 202 -33.47 47.99 81.75
N ARG A 203 -32.34 47.31 82.00
CA ARG A 203 -31.78 47.17 83.35
C ARG A 203 -31.51 48.53 83.98
N ASN A 204 -30.85 49.44 83.26
CA ASN A 204 -30.58 50.79 83.75
C ASN A 204 -31.86 51.58 84.03
N LEU A 205 -32.91 51.41 83.22
CA LEU A 205 -34.21 52.06 83.43
C LEU A 205 -34.89 51.55 84.71
N VAL A 206 -34.86 50.24 84.95
CA VAL A 206 -35.41 49.60 86.17
C VAL A 206 -34.62 50.04 87.41
N GLU A 207 -33.29 50.10 87.33
CA GLU A 207 -32.44 50.62 88.41
C GLU A 207 -32.73 52.11 88.70
N SER A 208 -32.89 52.92 87.66
CA SER A 208 -33.21 54.35 87.79
C SER A 208 -34.61 54.62 88.36
N ALA A 209 -35.56 53.70 88.16
CA ALA A 209 -36.89 53.73 88.76
C ALA A 209 -36.91 53.29 90.23
N GLY A 210 -35.74 53.15 90.88
CA GLY A 210 -35.63 52.77 92.29
C GLY A 210 -35.86 51.28 92.54
N GLY A 211 -35.75 50.44 91.50
CA GLY A 211 -35.95 48.99 91.60
C GLY A 211 -37.42 48.54 91.50
N ASP A 212 -38.37 49.46 91.31
CA ASP A 212 -39.77 49.11 91.08
C ASP A 212 -39.99 48.74 89.60
N ALA A 213 -40.01 47.44 89.33
CA ALA A 213 -40.27 46.89 88.01
C ALA A 213 -41.62 47.33 87.43
N ARG A 214 -42.62 47.65 88.28
CA ARG A 214 -43.94 48.10 87.80
C ARG A 214 -43.86 49.51 87.23
N ALA A 215 -43.20 50.44 87.92
CA ALA A 215 -43.03 51.82 87.44
C ALA A 215 -42.19 51.90 86.14
N ALA A 216 -41.15 51.09 86.04
CA ALA A 216 -40.33 51.01 84.82
C ALA A 216 -41.12 50.42 83.64
N ALA A 217 -41.99 49.43 83.90
CA ALA A 217 -42.90 48.87 82.89
C ALA A 217 -43.95 49.91 82.45
N THR A 218 -44.51 50.73 83.35
CA THR A 218 -45.43 51.81 82.95
C THR A 218 -44.74 52.85 82.07
N LEU A 219 -43.50 53.22 82.39
CA LEU A 219 -42.73 54.20 81.60
C LEU A 219 -42.39 53.65 80.20
N LEU A 220 -41.98 52.38 80.12
CA LEU A 220 -41.74 51.68 78.85
C LEU A 220 -43.04 51.52 78.04
N MET A 221 -44.17 51.26 78.70
CA MET A 221 -45.48 51.22 78.05
C MET A 221 -45.88 52.59 77.50
N VAL A 222 -45.63 53.69 78.20
CA VAL A 222 -45.88 55.04 77.67
C VAL A 222 -45.00 55.34 76.45
N GLU A 223 -43.72 54.96 76.47
CA GLU A 223 -42.82 55.11 75.31
C GLU A 223 -43.28 54.26 74.12
N LYS A 224 -43.71 53.01 74.36
CA LYS A 224 -44.25 52.13 73.31
C LYS A 224 -45.68 52.51 72.89
N MET A 225 -46.43 53.22 73.72
CA MET A 225 -47.74 53.77 73.35
C MET A 225 -47.60 54.79 72.21
N GLU A 226 -46.56 55.60 72.18
CA GLU A 226 -46.31 56.51 71.04
C GLU A 226 -46.16 55.73 69.73
N ALA A 227 -45.34 54.67 69.73
CA ALA A 227 -45.14 53.82 68.55
C ALA A 227 -46.40 53.00 68.17
N ILE A 228 -47.19 52.58 69.16
CA ILE A 228 -48.47 51.90 68.93
C ILE A 228 -49.49 52.88 68.36
N VAL A 229 -49.57 54.10 68.88
CA VAL A 229 -50.44 55.17 68.36
C VAL A 229 -50.00 55.56 66.95
N GLU A 230 -48.70 55.68 66.67
CA GLU A 230 -48.19 55.94 65.33
C GLU A 230 -48.61 54.85 64.34
N LYS A 231 -48.39 53.57 64.67
CA LYS A 231 -48.84 52.43 63.83
C LYS A 231 -50.36 52.32 63.74
N GLN A 232 -51.10 52.67 64.79
CA GLN A 232 -52.57 52.71 64.77
C GLN A 232 -53.07 53.86 63.88
N VAL A 233 -52.45 55.04 63.93
CA VAL A 233 -52.75 56.16 63.04
C VAL A 233 -52.36 55.82 61.60
N GLU A 234 -51.24 55.14 61.37
CA GLU A 234 -50.86 54.65 60.05
C GLU A 234 -51.90 53.64 59.51
N ALA A 235 -52.32 52.68 60.34
CA ALA A 235 -53.37 51.72 60.00
C ALA A 235 -54.75 52.38 59.79
N ILE A 236 -55.10 53.42 60.56
CA ILE A 236 -56.34 54.20 60.42
C ILE A 236 -56.27 55.13 59.20
N SER A 237 -55.12 55.71 58.89
CA SER A 237 -54.92 56.54 57.69
C SER A 237 -55.00 55.73 56.41
N ASN A 238 -54.64 54.44 56.47
CA ASN A 238 -54.80 53.48 55.38
C ASN A 238 -56.20 52.82 55.33
N LEU A 239 -57.10 53.15 56.27
CA LEU A 239 -58.51 52.76 56.22
C LEU A 239 -59.30 53.82 55.45
N THR A 240 -59.46 53.62 54.15
CA THR A 240 -60.50 54.30 53.37
C THR A 240 -61.87 53.73 53.77
N ILE A 241 -62.63 54.43 54.61
CA ILE A 241 -64.02 54.05 54.91
C ILE A 241 -64.89 54.47 53.70
N ASP A 242 -64.95 53.62 52.68
CA ASP A 242 -65.59 53.95 51.40
C ASP A 242 -67.12 53.85 51.38
N LYS A 243 -67.76 53.13 52.33
CA LYS A 243 -69.24 53.11 52.43
C LYS A 243 -69.72 52.40 53.69
N ILE A 244 -70.36 53.10 54.61
CA ILE A 244 -71.15 52.45 55.67
C ILE A 244 -72.49 52.03 55.05
N THR A 245 -72.65 50.74 54.77
CA THR A 245 -73.93 50.17 54.33
C THR A 245 -74.59 49.53 55.55
N VAL A 246 -75.53 50.24 56.18
CA VAL A 246 -76.38 49.67 57.21
C VAL A 246 -77.36 48.72 56.52
N TRP A 247 -77.20 47.42 56.75
CA TRP A 247 -78.24 46.43 56.43
C TRP A 247 -79.15 46.30 57.63
N ASP A 248 -80.35 46.87 57.50
CA ASP A 248 -81.51 46.56 58.34
C ASP A 248 -82.01 45.17 57.94
N SER A 249 -81.71 44.15 58.74
CA SER A 249 -82.37 42.85 58.65
C SER A 249 -83.39 42.74 59.77
N GLY A 250 -84.61 43.25 59.52
CA GLY A 250 -85.74 43.12 60.41
C GLY A 250 -86.04 41.66 60.76
N GLY A 251 -86.17 41.37 62.06
CA GLY A 251 -86.64 40.08 62.56
C GLY A 251 -86.56 39.91 64.09
N ASN A 252 -87.62 40.35 64.79
CA ASN A 252 -88.09 39.95 66.15
C ASN A 252 -87.23 40.33 67.38
N GLY A 253 -87.62 41.17 68.35
CA GLY A 253 -88.78 42.02 68.61
C GLY A 253 -88.67 42.53 70.06
N GLY A 254 -88.83 43.85 70.30
CA GLY A 254 -88.79 44.45 71.65
C GLY A 254 -87.45 45.10 72.05
N GLU A 255 -87.53 46.39 72.42
CA GLU A 255 -86.60 47.24 73.20
C GLU A 255 -85.11 47.38 72.79
N GLY A 256 -84.78 48.55 72.23
CA GLY A 256 -83.42 49.11 72.19
C GLY A 256 -82.93 49.46 70.79
N SER A 257 -82.84 50.77 70.49
CA SER A 257 -82.33 51.31 69.21
C SER A 257 -80.89 50.86 68.91
N SER A 258 -80.62 50.54 67.64
CA SER A 258 -79.38 50.01 67.05
C SER A 258 -78.09 50.77 67.36
N THR A 259 -78.18 52.00 67.85
CA THR A 259 -77.01 52.75 68.36
C THR A 259 -76.52 52.21 69.71
N SER A 260 -77.39 51.61 70.52
CA SER A 260 -77.07 51.08 71.84
C SER A 260 -76.33 49.73 71.76
N ASN A 261 -76.66 48.90 70.77
CA ASN A 261 -75.99 47.61 70.52
C ASN A 261 -74.62 47.76 69.85
N PHE A 262 -74.36 48.86 69.13
CA PHE A 262 -73.03 49.17 68.59
C PHE A 262 -72.05 49.62 69.68
N VAL A 263 -72.50 50.45 70.63
CA VAL A 263 -71.65 50.87 71.76
C VAL A 263 -71.34 49.69 72.70
N SER A 264 -72.30 48.78 72.90
CA SER A 264 -72.11 47.56 73.69
C SER A 264 -71.18 46.53 73.03
N SER A 265 -71.19 46.42 71.70
CA SER A 265 -70.27 45.53 70.96
C SER A 265 -68.86 46.09 70.79
N LEU A 266 -68.69 47.42 70.82
CA LEU A 266 -67.38 48.07 70.85
C LEU A 266 -66.70 47.97 72.24
N ILE A 267 -67.49 47.99 73.31
CA ILE A 267 -67.01 47.72 74.67
C ILE A 267 -66.62 46.24 74.88
N LYS A 268 -67.26 45.31 74.15
CA LYS A 268 -66.95 43.87 74.20
C LYS A 268 -65.85 43.40 73.24
N SER A 269 -65.41 44.25 72.29
CA SER A 269 -64.37 43.91 71.31
C SER A 269 -62.97 44.42 71.67
N LEU A 270 -62.85 45.25 72.71
CA LEU A 270 -61.58 45.45 73.40
C LEU A 270 -61.27 44.18 74.19
N PRO A 271 -60.18 43.44 73.87
CA PRO A 271 -59.75 42.34 74.71
C PRO A 271 -59.56 42.88 76.13
N PRO A 272 -60.10 42.21 77.17
CA PRO A 272 -59.87 42.66 78.54
C PRO A 272 -58.37 42.68 78.76
N VAL A 273 -57.80 43.88 78.80
CA VAL A 273 -56.35 44.14 78.90
C VAL A 273 -55.77 43.45 80.14
N HIS A 274 -56.65 43.15 81.11
CA HIS A 274 -56.41 42.43 82.34
C HIS A 274 -56.13 40.92 82.14
N ASP A 275 -56.76 40.23 81.18
CA ASP A 275 -56.54 38.78 80.96
C ASP A 275 -55.19 38.51 80.28
N VAL A 276 -54.75 39.43 79.41
CA VAL A 276 -53.43 39.35 78.76
C VAL A 276 -52.32 39.71 79.74
N ALA A 277 -52.55 40.66 80.64
CA ALA A 277 -51.60 41.04 81.69
C ALA A 277 -51.43 39.94 82.76
N ALA A 278 -52.51 39.22 83.11
CA ALA A 278 -52.47 38.11 84.07
C ALA A 278 -51.74 36.87 83.52
N MET A 279 -51.90 36.51 82.24
CA MET A 279 -51.11 35.44 81.61
C MET A 279 -49.61 35.77 81.49
N ALA A 280 -49.25 37.06 81.51
CA ALA A 280 -47.88 37.55 81.50
C ALA A 280 -47.29 37.81 82.91
N GLY A 281 -48.06 37.54 83.98
CA GLY A 281 -47.60 37.63 85.37
C GLY A 281 -47.49 39.05 85.95
N VAL A 282 -48.22 40.03 85.42
CA VAL A 282 -48.14 41.43 85.84
C VAL A 282 -49.52 41.95 86.28
N GLU A 283 -49.64 42.35 87.55
CA GLU A 283 -50.83 43.01 88.10
C GLU A 283 -50.81 44.52 87.81
N LEU A 284 -51.92 45.05 87.27
CA LEU A 284 -52.13 46.47 87.01
C LEU A 284 -52.81 47.16 88.21
N PRO A 285 -52.49 48.45 88.48
CA PRO A 285 -53.01 49.18 89.65
C PRO A 285 -54.53 49.47 89.62
N ASP A 286 -55.15 49.46 90.80
CA ASP A 286 -56.61 49.41 91.07
C ASP A 286 -57.50 50.51 90.46
N TYR A 287 -56.93 51.56 89.89
CA TYR A 287 -57.70 52.65 89.26
C TYR A 287 -58.21 52.34 87.84
N LEU A 288 -57.80 51.20 87.26
CA LEU A 288 -58.28 50.72 85.96
C LEU A 288 -59.48 49.74 86.06
N GLY A 289 -60.01 49.55 87.28
CA GLY A 289 -61.24 48.81 87.54
C GLY A 289 -60.99 47.35 87.90
N SER A 290 -61.38 46.97 89.11
CA SER A 290 -61.44 45.58 89.57
C SER A 290 -62.75 44.93 89.10
N ILE A 291 -62.68 43.76 88.46
CA ILE A 291 -63.87 42.91 88.33
C ILE A 291 -64.11 42.26 89.69
N GLY A 292 -65.21 42.64 90.33
CA GLY A 292 -65.77 41.87 91.43
C GLY A 292 -66.18 40.48 90.92
N THR A 293 -65.65 39.44 91.55
CA THR A 293 -66.11 38.07 91.39
C THR A 293 -67.49 37.95 92.03
N GLU A 294 -68.54 37.75 91.23
CA GLU A 294 -69.82 37.22 91.68
C GLU A 294 -70.10 35.91 90.93
N ASP A 295 -70.70 34.96 91.66
CA ASP A 295 -71.19 33.66 91.18
C ASP A 295 -72.13 33.76 89.96
#